data_AF-A0A2P6PEW4-F1
#
_entry.id   AF-A0A2P6PEW4-F1
#
_cell.length_a   1.000
_cell.length_b   1.000
_cell.length_c   1.000
_cell.angle_alpha   90.00
_cell.angle_beta   90.00
_cell.angle_gamma   90.00
#
_symmetry.space_group_name_H-M   'P 1'
#
loop_
_entity.id
_entity.type
_entity.pdbx_description
1 polymer ?
#
loop_
_entity_poly.entity_id
_entity_poly.type
_entity_poly.pdbx_seq_one_letter_code
_entity_poly.pdbx_strand_id
1 'polypeptide(L)'
;MANLKLTAEKLVKEKASVKTDLEMAVKWGCDLQSEHERYLTEEAFSGCPVIVRDYPKEIKAFYMRQNDDGKTVVAMDMLVPRVRELIGGSQREERLEYFRKLVG
;
A
#
# COMPACT_ATOMS: atom_id res chain seq x y z
N MET A 1 6.64 21.15 1.00
CA MET A 1 6.49 20.06 1.99
C MET A 1 6.32 18.77 1.22
N ALA A 2 7.12 17.73 1.50
CA ALA A 2 6.92 16.43 0.86
C ALA A 2 5.60 15.81 1.35
N ASN A 3 4.75 15.36 0.43
CA ASN A 3 3.50 14.68 0.78
C ASN A 3 3.81 13.29 1.31
N LEU A 4 3.79 13.08 2.63
CA LEU A 4 4.12 11.80 3.28
C LEU A 4 3.04 10.69 3.09
N LYS A 5 2.11 10.89 2.15
CA LYS A 5 1.01 9.97 1.86
C LYS A 5 1.08 9.55 0.40
N LEU A 6 1.18 8.25 0.17
CA LEU A 6 1.27 7.65 -1.16
C LEU A 6 0.17 6.59 -1.31
N THR A 7 -0.53 6.60 -2.45
CA THR A 7 -1.47 5.52 -2.81
C THR A 7 -0.73 4.41 -3.56
N ALA A 8 -1.12 3.15 -3.41
CA ALA A 8 -0.51 2.04 -4.15
C ALA A 8 -0.49 2.25 -5.68
N GLU A 9 -1.53 2.86 -6.25
CA GLU A 9 -1.58 3.21 -7.68
C GLU A 9 -0.48 4.19 -8.11
N LYS A 10 -0.21 5.21 -7.28
CA LYS A 10 0.84 6.20 -7.56
C LYS A 10 2.22 5.56 -7.47
N LEU A 11 2.41 4.68 -6.49
CA LEU A 11 3.64 3.92 -6.32
C LEU A 11 3.97 3.12 -7.59
N VAL A 12 3.00 2.40 -8.16
CA VAL A 12 3.19 1.66 -9.42
C VAL A 12 3.55 2.60 -10.58
N LYS A 13 2.87 3.75 -10.72
CA LYS A 13 3.11 4.70 -11.82
C LYS A 13 4.47 5.40 -11.74
N GLU A 14 4.85 5.87 -10.55
CA GLU A 14 6.11 6.58 -10.32
C GLU A 14 7.32 5.63 -10.35
N LYS A 15 7.14 4.35 -10.01
CA LYS A 15 8.20 3.33 -10.11
C LYS A 15 8.36 2.74 -11.51
N ALA A 16 7.30 2.69 -12.31
CA ALA A 16 7.39 2.30 -13.73
C ALA A 16 8.30 3.22 -14.57
N SER A 17 8.63 4.42 -14.05
CA SER A 17 9.42 5.45 -14.73
C SER A 17 10.86 5.58 -14.20
N VAL A 18 11.20 4.95 -13.06
CA VAL A 18 12.56 4.93 -12.52
C VAL A 18 13.21 3.60 -12.93
N LYS A 19 14.29 3.65 -13.72
CA LYS A 19 15.16 2.50 -14.05
C LYS A 19 15.83 1.96 -12.78
N THR A 20 15.10 1.26 -11.93
CA THR A 20 15.68 0.35 -10.94
C THR A 20 15.66 -1.05 -11.56
N ASP A 21 16.67 -1.86 -11.22
CA ASP A 21 16.86 -3.21 -11.72
C ASP A 21 15.54 -4.02 -11.72
N LEU A 22 15.39 -4.96 -12.65
CA LEU A 22 14.19 -5.80 -12.83
C LEU A 22 13.65 -6.41 -11.51
N GLU A 23 14.49 -6.51 -10.48
CA GLU A 23 14.18 -6.97 -9.12
C GLU A 23 13.31 -6.00 -8.30
N MET A 24 13.28 -4.70 -8.61
CA MET A 24 12.48 -3.68 -7.89
C MET A 24 11.20 -3.24 -8.62
N ALA A 25 10.81 -3.96 -9.68
CA ALA A 25 9.64 -3.61 -10.48
C ALA A 25 8.34 -3.85 -9.71
N VAL A 26 7.74 -2.80 -9.17
CA VAL A 26 6.42 -2.89 -8.51
C VAL A 26 5.30 -2.91 -9.53
N LYS A 27 4.44 -3.93 -9.45
CA LYS A 27 3.28 -4.11 -10.32
C LYS A 27 2.00 -4.09 -9.49
N TRP A 28 0.90 -3.70 -10.14
CA TRP A 28 -0.42 -3.80 -9.53
C TRP A 28 -0.72 -5.24 -9.11
N GLY A 29 -1.26 -5.42 -7.90
CA GLY A 29 -1.56 -6.75 -7.35
C GLY A 29 -0.33 -7.52 -6.85
N CYS A 30 0.83 -6.88 -6.73
CA CYS A 30 1.97 -7.43 -5.99
C CYS A 30 2.09 -6.76 -4.63
N ASP A 31 2.45 -7.54 -3.62
CA ASP A 31 2.75 -7.01 -2.30
C ASP A 31 4.10 -6.27 -2.30
N LEU A 32 4.27 -5.33 -1.37
CA LEU A 32 5.54 -4.65 -1.20
C LEU A 32 6.53 -5.58 -0.50
N GLN A 33 7.76 -5.63 -1.00
CA GLN A 33 8.85 -6.36 -0.37
C GLN A 33 9.67 -5.38 0.47
N SER A 34 10.44 -5.90 1.42
CA SER A 34 11.28 -5.09 2.31
C SER A 34 12.18 -4.09 1.59
N GLU A 35 12.67 -4.45 0.40
CA GLU A 35 13.51 -3.57 -0.43
C GLU A 35 12.71 -2.39 -1.00
N HIS A 36 11.43 -2.61 -1.36
CA HIS A 36 10.52 -1.54 -1.78
C HIS A 36 10.24 -0.57 -0.61
N GLU A 37 9.98 -1.10 0.59
CA GLU A 37 9.69 -0.29 1.78
C GLU A 37 10.90 0.54 2.23
N ARG A 38 12.10 -0.07 2.19
CA ARG A 38 13.36 0.62 2.47
C ARG A 38 13.57 1.77 1.49
N TYR A 39 13.43 1.49 0.21
CA TYR A 39 13.57 2.50 -0.84
C TYR A 39 12.61 3.69 -0.65
N LEU A 40 11.34 3.42 -0.33
CA LEU A 40 10.35 4.49 -0.11
C LEU A 40 10.81 5.42 1.02
N THR A 41 11.16 4.86 2.16
CA THR A 41 11.50 5.66 3.34
C THR A 41 12.87 6.33 3.24
N GLU A 42 13.89 5.63 2.76
CA GLU A 42 15.27 6.12 2.77
C GLU A 42 15.62 6.99 1.56
N GLU A 43 15.14 6.62 0.37
CA GLU A 43 15.50 7.30 -0.88
C GLU A 43 14.39 8.24 -1.36
N ALA A 44 13.21 7.71 -1.69
CA ALA A 44 12.14 8.49 -2.32
C ALA A 44 11.59 9.62 -1.43
N PHE A 45 11.54 9.38 -0.12
CA PHE A 45 11.07 10.35 0.86
C PHE A 45 12.18 10.82 1.81
N SER A 46 13.46 10.66 1.41
CA SER A 46 14.63 11.27 2.06
C SER A 46 14.74 11.02 3.57
N GLY A 47 14.54 9.78 4.00
CA GLY A 47 14.60 9.38 5.41
C GLY A 47 13.37 9.77 6.24
N CYS A 48 12.24 10.09 5.60
CA CYS A 48 10.99 10.41 6.31
C CYS A 48 10.09 9.18 6.48
N PRO A 49 9.24 9.14 7.52
CA PRO A 49 8.13 8.20 7.59
C PRO A 49 7.14 8.38 6.43
N VAL A 50 6.64 7.27 5.88
CA VAL A 50 5.71 7.27 4.73
C VAL A 50 4.47 6.45 5.09
N ILE A 51 3.29 6.98 4.78
CA ILE A 51 2.04 6.22 4.84
C ILE A 51 1.70 5.77 3.42
N VAL A 52 1.71 4.47 3.19
CA VAL A 52 1.19 3.86 1.96
C VAL A 52 -0.25 3.46 2.21
N ARG A 53 -1.17 3.82 1.33
CA ARG A 53 -2.62 3.58 1.49
C ARG A 53 -3.29 3.10 0.22
N ASP A 54 -4.53 2.65 0.36
CA ASP A 54 -5.41 2.23 -0.74
C ASP A 54 -4.78 1.10 -1.57
N TYR A 55 -4.48 -0.02 -0.90
CA TYR A 55 -3.90 -1.21 -1.52
C TYR A 55 -4.91 -1.97 -2.40
N PRO A 56 -4.44 -2.71 -3.43
CA PRO A 56 -5.30 -3.61 -4.21
C PRO A 56 -6.03 -4.60 -3.28
N LYS A 57 -7.33 -4.77 -3.49
CA LYS A 57 -8.14 -5.66 -2.64
C LYS A 57 -7.69 -7.12 -2.75
N GLU A 58 -7.14 -7.52 -3.89
CA GLU A 58 -6.76 -8.89 -4.20
C GLU A 58 -5.60 -9.43 -3.33
N ILE A 59 -4.83 -8.53 -2.71
CA ILE A 59 -3.66 -8.88 -1.89
C ILE A 59 -3.84 -8.58 -0.40
N LYS A 60 -5.03 -8.12 0.01
CA LYS A 60 -5.32 -7.76 1.40
C LYS A 60 -6.45 -8.63 1.96
N ALA A 61 -6.60 -8.61 3.28
CA ALA A 61 -7.54 -9.49 3.97
C ALA A 61 -9.01 -9.15 3.63
N PHE A 62 -9.85 -10.18 3.56
CA PHE A 62 -11.27 -10.06 3.20
C PHE A 62 -12.07 -9.11 4.11
N TYR A 63 -11.66 -8.92 5.37
CA TYR A 63 -12.38 -8.05 6.31
C TYR A 63 -12.10 -6.56 6.10
N MET A 64 -11.17 -6.19 5.20
CA MET A 64 -10.83 -4.79 4.97
C MET A 64 -11.91 -4.13 4.09
N ARG A 65 -12.40 -2.96 4.50
CA ARG A 65 -13.43 -2.23 3.75
C ARG A 65 -12.94 -1.90 2.35
N GLN A 66 -13.74 -2.23 1.34
CA GLN A 66 -13.48 -1.85 -0.04
C GLN A 66 -13.77 -0.35 -0.27
N ASN A 67 -12.85 0.34 -0.94
CA ASN A 67 -13.06 1.71 -1.43
C ASN A 67 -14.14 1.74 -2.53
N ASP A 68 -14.70 2.93 -2.77
CA ASP A 68 -15.77 3.12 -3.76
C ASP A 68 -15.30 2.90 -5.22
N ASP A 69 -13.99 2.84 -5.45
CA ASP A 69 -13.38 2.51 -6.75
C ASP A 69 -13.55 1.04 -7.15
N GLY A 70 -13.98 0.18 -6.23
CA GLY A 70 -14.16 -1.25 -6.45
C GLY A 70 -12.86 -2.05 -6.62
N LYS A 71 -11.69 -1.43 -6.48
CA LYS A 71 -10.36 -2.02 -6.76
C LYS A 71 -9.46 -2.03 -5.53
N THR A 72 -9.58 -1.04 -4.66
CA THR A 72 -8.72 -0.90 -3.48
C THR A 72 -9.48 -1.12 -2.18
N VAL A 73 -8.74 -1.27 -1.09
CA VAL A 73 -9.27 -1.31 0.27
C VAL A 73 -8.79 -0.12 1.09
N VAL A 74 -9.60 0.31 2.06
CA VAL A 74 -9.25 1.31 3.08
C VAL A 74 -8.26 0.69 4.07
N ALA A 75 -7.02 0.54 3.60
CA ALA A 75 -5.88 0.04 4.34
C ALA A 75 -4.73 1.03 4.27
N MET A 76 -3.88 1.00 5.29
CA MET A 76 -2.67 1.79 5.35
C MET A 76 -1.56 1.05 6.08
N ASP A 77 -0.34 1.23 5.59
CA ASP A 77 0.87 0.78 6.25
C ASP A 77 1.75 2.03 6.52
N MET A 78 2.21 2.19 7.76
CA MET A 78 3.15 3.23 8.17
C MET A 78 4.56 2.67 8.12
N LEU A 79 5.33 3.14 7.16
CA LEU A 79 6.72 2.79 6.95
C LEU A 79 7.62 3.80 7.65
N VAL A 80 8.63 3.34 8.38
CA VAL A 80 9.66 4.19 8.99
C VAL A 80 11.06 3.72 8.52
N PRO A 81 12.03 4.66 8.40
CA PRO A 81 13.39 4.30 7.97
C PRO A 81 14.00 3.18 8.82
N ARG A 82 14.84 2.34 8.21
CA ARG A 82 15.56 1.20 8.83
C ARG A 82 14.69 0.04 9.34
N VAL A 83 13.49 0.31 9.85
CA VAL A 83 12.60 -0.72 10.41
C VAL A 83 11.66 -1.29 9.36
N ARG A 84 11.24 -0.46 8.38
CA ARG A 84 10.21 -0.71 7.37
C ARG A 84 8.80 -0.54 7.95
N GLU A 85 7.87 -1.46 7.71
CA GLU A 85 6.53 -1.38 8.29
C GLU A 85 6.59 -1.37 9.83
N LEU A 86 6.05 -0.31 10.42
CA LEU A 86 5.88 -0.17 11.87
C LEU A 86 4.43 -0.43 12.29
N ILE A 87 3.46 0.01 11.48
CA ILE A 87 2.03 -0.11 11.78
C ILE A 87 1.26 -0.47 10.51
N GLY A 88 0.53 -1.58 10.54
CA GLY A 88 -0.47 -1.94 9.53
C GLY A 88 -1.89 -1.76 10.06
N GLY A 89 -2.78 -1.18 9.27
CA GLY A 89 -4.15 -0.89 9.69
C GLY A 89 -5.14 -0.86 8.53
N SER A 90 -6.42 -1.07 8.85
CA SER A 90 -7.51 -0.90 7.89
C SER A 90 -8.81 -0.56 8.61
N GLN A 91 -9.71 0.11 7.88
CA GLN A 91 -11.11 0.10 8.26
C GLN A 91 -11.66 -1.31 8.03
N ARG A 92 -12.38 -1.83 9.02
CA ARG A 92 -13.06 -3.11 8.89
C ARG A 92 -14.35 -2.90 8.10
N GLU A 93 -14.69 -3.86 7.25
CA GLU A 93 -15.94 -3.83 6.49
C GLU A 93 -17.13 -3.87 7.44
N GLU A 94 -17.70 -2.70 7.70
CA GLU A 94 -18.79 -2.53 8.64
C GLU A 94 -20.17 -2.70 8.00
N ARG A 95 -20.23 -2.71 6.66
CA ARG A 95 -21.49 -2.85 5.93
C ARG A 95 -21.88 -4.32 5.90
N LEU A 96 -22.83 -4.71 6.73
CA LEU A 96 -23.27 -6.11 6.90
C LEU A 96 -23.54 -6.84 5.58
N GLU A 97 -24.24 -6.20 4.64
CA GLU A 97 -24.57 -6.78 3.34
C GLU A 97 -23.36 -7.00 2.43
N TYR A 98 -22.30 -6.19 2.57
CA TYR A 98 -21.03 -6.42 1.88
C TYR A 98 -20.24 -7.52 2.57
N PHE A 99 -20.13 -7.45 3.90
CA PHE A 99 -19.37 -8.43 4.67
C PHE A 99 -19.89 -9.86 4.46
N ARG A 100 -21.23 -10.04 4.43
CA ARG A 100 -21.86 -11.34 4.13
C ARG A 100 -21.42 -11.95 2.81
N LYS A 101 -21.15 -11.14 1.78
CA LYS A 101 -20.68 -11.61 0.46
C LYS A 101 -19.22 -12.04 0.47
N LEU A 102 -18.46 -11.68 1.50
CA LEU A 102 -17.03 -11.99 1.62
C LEU A 102 -16.77 -13.24 2.47
N VAL A 103 -17.75 -13.69 3.24
CA VAL A 103 -17.63 -14.83 4.18
C VAL A 103 -18.52 -16.03 3.84
N GLY A 104 -19.49 -15.86 2.93
CA GLY A 104 -20.37 -16.92 2.44
C GLY A 104 -20.01 -17.35 1.03
#